data_AF-A0ABD4RY64-F1
#
_entry.id   AF-A0ABD4RY64-F1
#
_cell.length_a   1.000
_cell.length_b   1.000
_cell.length_c   1.000
_cell.angle_alpha   90.00
_cell.angle_beta   90.00
_cell.angle_gamma   90.00
#
_symmetry.space_group_name_H-M   'P 1'
#
loop_
_entity.id
_entity.type
_entity.pdbx_description
1 polymer ?
#
loop_
_entity_poly.entity_id
_entity_poly.type
_entity_poly.pdbx_seq_one_letter_code
_entity_poly.pdbx_strand_id
1 'polypeptide(L)' 'MYKDKSDECIHLMTAYIDSISGYYSFIDTQLDDFMLKYGENIVDSNLHSIMMLLCKWGLA' A
#
# COMPACT_ATOMS: atom_id res chain seq x y z
N MET A 1 -12.83 -10.64 9.38
CA MET A 1 -11.67 -11.52 9.16
C MET A 1 -11.26 -11.34 7.70
N TYR A 2 -10.00 -11.00 7.43
CA TYR A 2 -9.53 -10.80 6.06
C TYR A 2 -9.65 -12.10 5.26
N LYS A 3 -9.96 -11.96 3.97
CA LYS A 3 -10.19 -13.11 3.10
C LYS A 3 -8.90 -13.86 2.79
N ASP A 4 -7.80 -13.12 2.60
CA ASP A 4 -6.45 -13.63 2.39
C ASP A 4 -5.40 -12.56 2.74
N LYS A 5 -4.12 -12.90 2.59
CA LYS A 5 -2.99 -12.00 2.86
C LYS A 5 -3.00 -10.73 1.99
N SER A 6 -3.53 -10.80 0.78
CA SER A 6 -3.61 -9.64 -0.12
C SER A 6 -4.66 -8.66 0.37
N ASP A 7 -5.83 -9.17 0.79
CA ASP A 7 -6.94 -8.40 1.36
C ASP A 7 -6.53 -7.68 2.66
N GLU A 8 -5.77 -8.35 3.54
CA GLU A 8 -5.18 -7.72 4.72
C GLU A 8 -4.17 -6.63 4.35
N CYS A 9 -3.26 -6.93 3.41
CA CYS A 9 -2.19 -6.03 2.99
C CYS A 9 -2.76 -4.72 2.43
N ILE A 10 -3.71 -4.79 1.50
CA ILE A 10 -4.29 -3.59 0.87
C ILE A 10 -5.08 -2.75 1.89
N HIS A 11 -5.83 -3.38 2.80
CA HIS A 11 -6.53 -2.66 3.87
C HIS A 11 -5.57 -1.85 4.73
N LEU A 12 -4.48 -2.48 5.19
CA LEU A 12 -3.51 -1.80 6.04
C LEU A 12 -2.77 -0.70 5.27
N MET A 13 -2.34 -0.95 4.03
CA MET A 13 -1.69 0.07 3.20
C MET A 13 -2.60 1.29 2.99
N THR A 14 -3.88 1.09 2.66
CA THR A 14 -4.82 2.21 2.46
C THR A 14 -5.12 2.98 3.76
N ALA A 15 -4.87 2.40 4.94
CA ALA A 15 -4.95 3.12 6.20
C ALA A 15 -3.75 4.06 6.43
N TYR A 16 -2.58 3.74 5.86
CA TYR A 16 -1.39 4.60 5.92
C TYR A 16 -1.30 5.59 4.75
N ILE A 17 -1.86 5.22 3.58
CA ILE A 17 -1.71 5.96 2.34
C ILE A 17 -3.04 6.62 1.95
N ASP A 18 -3.26 7.80 2.50
CA ASP A 18 -4.42 8.67 2.19
C ASP A 18 -4.10 9.78 1.18
N SER A 19 -2.82 9.94 0.84
CA SER A 19 -2.25 11.03 0.06
C SER A 19 -0.90 10.62 -0.54
N ILE A 20 -0.37 11.41 -1.48
CA ILE A 20 0.99 11.19 -1.98
C ILE A 20 2.06 11.28 -0.88
N SER A 21 1.87 12.16 0.11
CA SER A 21 2.77 12.26 1.25
C SER A 21 2.73 10.99 2.10
N GLY A 22 1.53 10.44 2.33
CA GLY A 22 1.36 9.14 3.00
C GLY A 22 2.00 8.00 2.21
N TYR A 23 1.91 8.02 0.89
CA TYR A 23 2.56 7.04 0.01
C TYR A 23 4.08 7.03 0.19
N TYR A 24 4.73 8.19 0.09
CA TYR A 24 6.17 8.29 0.30
C TYR A 24 6.58 7.93 1.74
N SER A 25 5.82 8.40 2.74
CA SER A 25 6.08 8.04 4.14
C SER A 25 5.95 6.53 4.39
N PHE A 26 5.00 5.86 3.72
CA PHE A 26 4.86 4.41 3.82
C PHE A 26 6.09 3.71 3.22
N ILE A 27 6.56 4.15 2.05
CA ILE A 27 7.77 3.61 1.42
C ILE A 27 8.96 3.72 2.36
N ASP A 28 9.17 4.90 2.96
CA ASP A 28 10.35 5.17 3.78
C ASP A 28 10.35 4.43 5.13
N THR A 29 9.18 4.02 5.63
CA THR A 29 9.05 3.55 7.02
C THR A 29 8.48 2.15 7.19
N GLN A 30 7.66 1.65 6.27
CA GLN A 30 6.92 0.39 6.42
C GLN A 30 7.18 -0.61 5.30
N LEU A 31 7.81 -0.20 4.19
CA LEU A 31 7.90 -1.02 2.98
C LEU A 31 8.55 -2.39 3.22
N ASP A 32 9.73 -2.40 3.83
CA ASP A 32 10.51 -3.62 4.05
C ASP A 32 9.77 -4.61 4.96
N ASP A 33 9.13 -4.11 6.02
CA ASP A 33 8.32 -4.91 6.94
C ASP A 33 7.12 -5.55 6.23
N PHE A 34 6.45 -4.78 5.36
CA PHE A 34 5.35 -5.29 4.55
C PHE A 34 5.82 -6.31 3.51
N MET A 35 6.95 -6.07 2.85
CA MET A 35 7.55 -7.03 1.91
C MET A 35 7.88 -8.35 2.60
N LEU A 36 8.43 -8.29 3.81
CA LEU A 36 8.76 -9.48 4.61
C LEU A 36 7.50 -10.24 5.08
N LYS A 37 6.43 -9.53 5.46
CA LYS A 37 5.18 -10.15 5.97
C LYS A 37 4.28 -10.71 4.86
N TYR A 38 4.08 -9.95 3.79
CA TYR A 38 3.10 -10.23 2.75
C TYR A 38 3.71 -10.74 1.44
N GLY A 39 5.00 -10.48 1.20
CA GLY A 39 5.71 -10.84 -0.01
C GLY A 39 5.76 -9.69 -1.02
N GLU A 40 6.92 -9.52 -1.65
CA GLU A 40 7.22 -8.42 -2.58
C GLU A 40 6.16 -8.27 -3.67
N ASN A 41 5.76 -9.36 -4.34
CA ASN A 41 4.78 -9.32 -5.42
C ASN A 41 3.40 -8.77 -4.99
N ILE A 42 2.95 -9.08 -3.76
CA ILE A 42 1.67 -8.60 -3.24
C ILE A 42 1.78 -7.11 -2.91
N VAL A 43 2.87 -6.73 -2.24
CA VAL A 43 3.14 -5.35 -1.82
C VAL A 43 3.27 -4.43 -3.04
N ASP A 44 4.04 -4.82 -4.05
CA ASP A 44 4.26 -4.03 -5.25
C ASP A 44 2.96 -3.83 -6.05
N SER A 45 2.18 -4.90 -6.26
CA SER A 45 0.88 -4.83 -6.94
C SER A 45 -0.10 -3.89 -6.21
N ASN A 46 -0.08 -3.89 -4.87
CA ASN A 46 -0.93 -3.02 -4.07
C ASN A 46 -0.47 -1.56 -4.11
N LEU A 47 0.83 -1.30 -3.99
CA LEU A 47 1.40 0.06 -4.12
C LEU A 47 1.10 0.66 -5.50
N HIS A 48 1.23 -0.12 -6.57
CA HIS A 48 0.85 0.33 -7.90
C HIS A 48 -0.63 0.71 -7.97
N SER A 49 -1.51 -0.14 -7.45
CA SER A 49 -2.95 0.10 -7.43
C SER A 49 -3.32 1.36 -6.62
N ILE A 50 -2.69 1.56 -5.48
CA ILE A 50 -2.90 2.74 -4.62
C ILE A 50 -2.41 4.01 -5.33
N MET A 51 -1.22 3.99 -5.94
CA MET A 51 -0.72 5.13 -6.72
C MET A 51 -1.67 5.51 -7.86
N MET A 52 -2.19 4.52 -8.59
CA MET A 52 -3.18 4.77 -9.65
C MET A 52 -4.46 5.41 -9.11
N LEU A 53 -4.90 5.02 -7.92
CA LEU A 53 -6.04 5.67 -7.25
C LEU A 53 -5.68 7.12 -6.85
N LEU A 54 -4.55 7.36 -6.19
CA LEU A 54 -4.14 8.72 -5.81
C LEU A 54 -4.13 9.66 -7.02
N CYS A 55 -3.55 9.22 -8.14
CA CYS A 55 -3.56 9.96 -9.41
C CYS A 55 -4.99 10.22 -9.92
N LYS A 56 -5.85 9.20 -9.92
CA LYS A 56 -7.24 9.32 -10.41
C LYS A 56 -8.05 10.36 -9.62
N TRP A 57 -7.76 10.52 -8.34
CA TRP A 57 -8.49 11.42 -7.45
C TRP A 57 -7.80 12.77 -7.23
N GLY A 58 -6.67 13.04 -7.90
CA GLY A 58 -5.93 14.29 -7.74
C GLY A 58 -5.24 14.44 -6.37
N LEU A 59 -4.90 13.31 -5.74
CA LEU A 59 -4.22 13.22 -4.46
C LEU A 59 -2.72 12.90 -4.60
N ALA A 60 -2.26 12.79 -5.85
CA ALA A 60 -0.87 12.57 -6.26
C ALA A 60 -0.06 13.89 -6.29
#